data_AF-A0A1C6FEE0-F1
#
_entry.id   AF-A0A1C6FEE0-F1
#
_cell.length_a   1.000
_cell.length_b   1.000
_cell.length_c   1.000
_cell.angle_alpha   90.00
_cell.angle_beta   90.00
_cell.angle_gamma   90.00
#
_symmetry.space_group_name_H-M   'P 1'
#
loop_
_entity.id
_entity.type
_entity.pdbx_description
1 polymer ?
#
loop_
_entity_poly.entity_id
_entity_poly.type
_entity_poly.pdbx_seq_one_letter_code
_entity_poly.pdbx_strand_id
1 'polypeptide(L)' 'MIYSIVPTDVVFFDNTQIRQRHLKMYNNVTLELTDGRVERIISTNPQDYLKYHNLLGSNNI' A
#
# COMPACT_ATOMS: atom_id res chain seq x y z
N MET A 1 -8.74 -41.03 -30.54
CA MET A 1 -8.84 -39.54 -30.51
C MET A 1 -8.68 -39.11 -29.08
N ILE A 2 -7.60 -38.41 -28.76
CA ILE A 2 -7.32 -37.89 -27.41
C ILE A 2 -7.69 -36.41 -27.45
N TYR A 3 -8.67 -36.00 -26.66
CA TYR A 3 -8.98 -34.58 -26.48
C TYR A 3 -8.02 -34.02 -25.44
N SER A 4 -7.16 -33.08 -25.85
CA SER A 4 -6.41 -32.23 -24.92
C SER A 4 -7.15 -30.90 -24.86
N ILE A 5 -7.80 -30.62 -23.73
CA ILE A 5 -8.32 -29.29 -23.45
C ILE A 5 -7.10 -28.50 -22.95
N VAL A 6 -6.46 -27.76 -23.85
CA VAL A 6 -5.48 -26.74 -23.46
C VAL A 6 -6.31 -25.51 -23.07
N PRO A 7 -6.37 -25.11 -21.79
CA PRO A 7 -7.03 -23.87 -21.43
C PRO A 7 -6.04 -22.74 -21.74
N THR A 8 -6.26 -22.02 -22.84
CA THR A 8 -5.54 -20.76 -23.12
C THR A 8 -6.47 -19.57 -22.92
N ASP A 9 -7.20 -19.54 -21.81
CA ASP A 9 -7.77 -18.29 -21.33
C ASP A 9 -6.67 -17.53 -20.61
N VAL A 10 -5.96 -16.70 -21.37
CA VAL A 10 -5.05 -15.70 -20.80
C VAL A 10 -5.93 -14.67 -20.10
N VAL A 11 -6.02 -14.77 -18.78
CA VAL A 11 -6.67 -13.76 -17.94
C VAL A 11 -5.76 -12.54 -17.90
N PHE A 12 -6.11 -11.51 -18.66
CA PHE A 12 -5.48 -10.20 -18.54
C PHE A 12 -5.99 -9.54 -17.26
N PHE A 13 -5.16 -9.54 -16.21
CA PHE A 13 -5.42 -8.71 -15.05
C PHE A 13 -5.25 -7.25 -15.46
N ASP A 14 -6.34 -6.49 -15.44
CA ASP A 14 -6.29 -5.04 -15.61
C ASP A 14 -5.64 -4.42 -14.37
N ASN A 15 -4.32 -4.25 -14.42
CA ASN A 15 -3.53 -3.70 -13.33
C ASN A 15 -3.77 -2.19 -13.11
N THR A 16 -4.60 -1.54 -13.94
CA THR A 16 -4.92 -0.11 -13.77
C THR A 16 -5.68 0.21 -12.49
N GLN A 17 -6.24 -0.81 -11.81
CA GLN A 17 -6.96 -0.66 -10.54
C GLN A 17 -6.16 -1.12 -9.30
N ILE A 18 -4.93 -1.62 -9.48
CA ILE A 18 -4.10 -2.04 -8.35
C ILE A 18 -3.46 -0.79 -7.75
N ARG A 19 -4.14 -0.20 -6.77
CA ARG A 19 -3.53 0.83 -5.91
C ARG A 19 -2.32 0.23 -5.21
N GLN A 20 -1.15 0.80 -5.44
CA GLN A 20 0.08 0.23 -4.91
C GLN A 20 0.26 0.67 -3.47
N ARG A 21 0.00 -0.27 -2.56
CA ARG A 21 0.24 -0.09 -1.13
C ARG A 21 1.69 -0.42 -0.78
N HIS A 22 2.36 0.53 -0.17
CA HIS A 22 3.75 0.42 0.26
C HIS A 22 3.86 0.68 1.75
N LEU A 23 4.65 -0.14 2.45
CA LEU A 23 5.01 0.12 3.84
C LEU A 23 6.43 0.68 3.87
N LYS A 24 6.61 1.86 4.46
CA LYS A 24 7.92 2.47 4.70
C LYS A 24 8.14 2.68 6.19
N MET A 25 9.23 2.12 6.70
CA MET A 25 9.60 2.26 8.10
C MET A 25 10.64 3.38 8.26
N TYR A 26 10.36 4.31 9.16
CA TYR A 26 11.25 5.39 9.57
C TYR A 26 11.41 5.33 11.08
N ASN A 27 12.57 4.85 11.54
CA ASN A 27 12.82 4.55 12.96
C ASN A 27 11.71 3.63 13.51
N ASN A 28 11.03 4.04 14.59
CA ASN A 28 9.96 3.28 15.25
C ASN A 28 8.56 3.51 14.65
N VAL A 29 8.47 4.15 13.49
CA VAL A 29 7.20 4.51 12.85
C VAL A 29 7.13 3.87 11.46
N THR A 30 6.03 3.19 11.17
CA THR A 30 5.72 2.64 9.86
C THR A 30 4.63 3.49 9.20
N LEU A 31 4.93 3.98 8.00
CA LEU A 31 3.98 4.68 7.15
C LEU A 31 3.43 3.71 6.11
N GLU A 32 2.11 3.63 6.02
CA GLU A 32 1.40 2.96 4.94
C GLU A 32 1.09 4.01 3.88
N LEU A 33 1.63 3.82 2.69
CA LEU A 33 1.43 4.70 1.56
C LEU A 33 0.60 3.99 0.50
N THR A 34 -0.39 4.69 -0.05
CA THR A 34 -1.15 4.24 -1.21
C THR A 34 -0.99 5.30 -2.29
N ASP A 35 -0.47 4.89 -3.45
CA ASP A 35 -0.25 5.79 -4.60
C ASP A 35 0.57 7.05 -4.27
N GLY A 36 1.54 6.90 -3.35
CA GLY A 36 2.46 7.98 -2.92
C GLY A 36 1.92 8.90 -1.82
N ARG A 37 0.68 8.72 -1.37
CA ARG A 37 0.11 9.42 -0.21
C ARG A 37 0.15 8.55 1.02
N VAL A 38 0.39 9.13 2.20
CA VAL A 38 0.38 8.39 3.46
C VAL A 38 -1.07 8.18 3.87
N GLU A 39 -1.58 6.96 3.88
CA GLU A 39 -2.95 6.67 4.37
C GLU A 39 -2.96 6.38 5.87
N ARG A 40 -1.85 5.85 6.41
CA ARG A 40 -1.79 5.46 7.83
C ARG A 40 -0.39 5.61 8.42
N ILE A 41 -0.36 6.03 9.67
CA ILE A 41 0.84 6.07 10.51
C ILE A 41 0.66 5.01 11.60
N ILE A 42 1.60 4.07 11.70
CA ILE A 42 1.61 2.99 12.69
C ILE A 42 2.84 3.21 13.57
N SER A 43 2.63 3.42 14.86
CA SER A 43 3.69 3.58 15.85
C SER A 43 3.27 2.95 17.16
N THR A 44 4.20 2.30 17.85
CA THR A 44 4.00 1.80 19.22
C THR A 44 4.18 2.89 20.27
N ASN A 45 4.79 4.03 19.91
CA ASN A 45 4.98 5.20 20.76
C ASN A 45 4.01 6.34 20.34
N PRO A 46 3.14 6.83 21.25
CA PRO A 46 2.21 7.92 20.96
C PRO A 46 2.88 9.25 20.59
N GLN A 47 4.05 9.56 21.16
CA GLN A 47 4.75 10.81 20.86
C GLN A 47 5.30 10.81 19.43
N ASP A 48 5.83 9.67 19.00
CA ASP A 48 6.31 9.50 17.62
C ASP A 48 5.13 9.59 16.64
N TYR A 49 4.00 8.94 16.94
CA TYR A 49 2.78 9.08 16.13
C TYR A 49 2.40 10.56 15.95
N LEU A 50 2.28 11.30 17.05
CA LEU A 50 1.84 12.70 17.03
C LEU A 50 2.81 13.59 16.25
N LYS A 51 4.12 13.37 16.41
CA LYS A 51 5.16 14.07 15.66
C LYS A 51 4.99 13.88 14.15
N TYR A 52 4.85 12.63 13.68
CA TYR A 52 4.69 12.35 12.25
C TYR A 52 3.34 12.79 11.70
N HIS A 53 2.27 12.68 12.50
CA HIS A 53 0.95 13.20 12.14
C HIS A 53 1.00 14.72 11.89
N ASN A 54 1.65 15.46 12.78
CA ASN A 54 1.80 16.92 12.63
C ASN A 54 2.73 17.31 11.47
N LEU A 55 3.80 16.55 11.23
CA LEU A 55 4.75 16.78 10.14
C LEU A 55 4.14 16.58 8.75
N LEU A 56 3.35 15.51 8.59
CA LEU A 56 2.70 15.20 7.32
C LEU A 56 1.52 16.14 7.06
N GLY A 57 0.92 16.67 8.13
CA GLY A 57 -0.23 17.57 8.08
C GLY A 57 -1.51 16.85 7.66
N SER A 58 -2.67 17.34 8.12
CA SER A 58 -3.99 16.78 7.77
C SER A 58 -4.30 16.72 6.27
N ASN A 59 -3.52 17.43 5.43
CA ASN A 59 -3.73 17.46 3.98
C ASN A 59 -3.03 16.31 3.21
N ASN A 60 -2.14 15.56 3.86
CA ASN A 60 -1.41 14.45 3.25
C ASN A 60 -1.72 13.08 3.89
N ILE A 61 -2.72 13.03 4.77
CA ILE A 61 -3.28 11.81 5.37
C ILE A 61 -4.67 11.57 4.81
#